data_AF-Q5BDT6-F1
#
_entry.id   AF-Q5BDT6-F1
#
_cell.length_a   1.000
_cell.length_b   1.000
_cell.length_c   1.000
_cell.angle_alpha   90.00
_cell.angle_beta   90.00
_cell.angle_gamma   90.00
#
_symmetry.space_group_name_H-M   'P 1'
#
loop_
_entity.id
_entity.type
_entity.pdbx_description
1 polymer ?
#
loop_
_entity_poly.entity_id
_entity_poly.type
_entity_poly.pdbx_seq_one_letter_code
_entity_poly.pdbx_strand_id
1 'polypeptide(L)'
;MSEDCLSLNIIRPSNISDSDKLPVAVWIHGRACQGLRDQRLALEWIQENICFFGGDASKVTIFGQSSGGLSVGKQLIAYGGRDDGLFRAAIMQSGGMAEKWPYNIKDPEVYIKELYMNLTITTGCADSASALECLRALPAALNIISTPVYSGTGLGPWLTQVDGDFLLDGPTESLDKQHFVLVPIMYTTTSDDATAFSFVDSVIPMLTFGISSELAGLTRRFR
;
A
#
# COMPACT_ATOMS: atom_id res chain seq x y z
N MET A 1 -3.74 -14.14 10.47
CA MET A 1 -2.72 -13.35 9.73
C MET A 1 -1.41 -13.47 10.50
N SER A 2 -0.29 -13.62 9.80
CA SER A 2 1.07 -13.77 10.34
C SER A 2 1.96 -12.62 9.83
N GLU A 3 3.02 -12.27 10.55
CA GLU A 3 4.09 -11.38 10.04
C GLU A 3 5.02 -12.11 9.06
N ASP A 4 5.07 -13.44 9.13
CA ASP A 4 5.66 -14.28 8.08
C ASP A 4 4.67 -14.39 6.91
N CYS A 5 4.71 -13.38 6.03
CA CYS A 5 3.76 -13.23 4.93
C CYS A 5 4.41 -12.94 3.57
N LEU A 6 5.74 -12.76 3.51
CA LEU A 6 6.47 -12.50 2.27
C LEU A 6 6.61 -13.77 1.44
N SER A 7 5.55 -14.06 0.70
CA SER A 7 5.45 -15.19 -0.21
C SER A 7 4.78 -14.74 -1.51
N LEU A 8 5.06 -15.49 -2.59
CA LEU A 8 4.42 -15.30 -3.88
C LEU A 8 3.89 -16.63 -4.38
N ASN A 9 2.88 -16.55 -5.25
CA ASN A 9 2.28 -17.71 -5.89
C ASN A 9 2.67 -17.71 -7.36
N ILE A 10 3.07 -18.87 -7.89
CA ILE A 10 3.33 -19.08 -9.30
C ILE A 10 2.25 -19.99 -9.86
N ILE A 11 1.52 -19.49 -10.84
CA ILE A 11 0.50 -20.25 -11.58
C ILE A 11 0.98 -20.36 -13.01
N ARG A 12 1.12 -21.60 -13.49
CA ARG A 12 1.66 -21.88 -14.83
C ARG A 12 0.96 -23.10 -15.46
N PRO A 13 0.91 -23.21 -16.79
CA PRO A 13 0.48 -24.43 -17.47
C PRO A 13 1.20 -25.70 -16.97
N SER A 14 0.56 -26.87 -17.04
CA SER A 14 1.15 -28.11 -16.52
C SER A 14 2.25 -28.71 -17.42
N ASN A 15 2.23 -28.39 -18.72
CA ASN A 15 3.06 -29.05 -19.75
C ASN A 15 4.19 -28.15 -20.25
N ILE A 16 4.88 -27.48 -19.33
CA ILE A 16 6.01 -26.60 -19.63
C ILE A 16 7.26 -27.04 -18.89
N SER A 17 8.36 -26.95 -19.61
CA SER A 17 9.73 -27.17 -19.19
C SER A 17 10.38 -25.86 -18.76
N ASP A 18 11.51 -25.96 -18.06
CA ASP A 18 12.27 -24.79 -17.61
C ASP A 18 13.05 -24.13 -18.77
N SER A 19 13.12 -24.80 -19.93
CA SER A 19 13.64 -24.22 -21.18
C SER A 19 12.62 -23.34 -21.90
N ASP A 20 11.34 -23.42 -21.53
CA ASP A 20 10.32 -22.54 -22.09
C ASP A 20 10.56 -21.08 -21.68
N LYS A 21 10.12 -20.15 -22.54
CA LYS A 21 10.35 -18.70 -22.39
C LYS A 21 9.04 -17.93 -22.50
N LEU A 22 8.13 -18.24 -21.58
CA LEU A 22 6.80 -17.65 -21.54
C LEU A 22 6.83 -16.20 -21.04
N PRO A 23 5.94 -15.32 -21.55
CA PRO A 23 5.73 -14.02 -20.95
C PRO A 23 5.21 -14.17 -19.51
N VAL A 24 5.65 -13.27 -18.63
CA VAL A 24 5.35 -13.32 -17.19
C VAL A 24 4.45 -12.15 -16.83
N ALA A 25 3.30 -12.43 -16.24
CA ALA A 25 2.39 -11.43 -15.68
C ALA A 25 2.51 -11.43 -14.16
N VAL A 26 2.85 -10.29 -13.57
CA VAL A 26 3.06 -10.14 -12.11
C VAL A 26 1.97 -9.27 -11.53
N TRP A 27 1.10 -9.88 -10.72
CA TRP A 27 -0.01 -9.20 -10.08
C TRP A 27 0.40 -8.59 -8.74
N ILE A 28 0.16 -7.29 -8.57
CA ILE A 28 0.34 -6.57 -7.31
C ILE A 28 -1.05 -6.32 -6.70
N HIS A 29 -1.30 -6.90 -5.51
CA HIS A 29 -2.61 -6.84 -4.86
C HIS A 29 -2.92 -5.46 -4.25
N GLY A 30 -4.20 -5.07 -4.25
CA GLY A 30 -4.67 -3.77 -3.74
C GLY A 30 -5.17 -3.82 -2.30
N ARG A 31 -4.27 -3.97 -1.30
CA ARG A 31 -4.68 -3.86 0.13
C ARG A 31 -4.12 -2.65 0.87
N ALA A 32 -3.04 -2.06 0.37
CA ALA A 32 -2.52 -0.72 0.65
C ALA A 32 -1.21 -0.60 -0.15
N CYS A 33 -0.75 0.61 -0.46
CA CYS A 33 0.56 0.83 -1.10
C CYS A 33 1.73 0.65 -0.10
N GLN A 34 1.62 -0.32 0.80
CA GLN A 34 2.62 -0.62 1.82
C GLN A 34 3.52 -1.76 1.34
N GLY A 35 4.78 -1.76 1.79
CA GLY A 35 5.76 -2.78 1.39
C GLY A 35 6.25 -2.59 -0.05
N LEU A 36 6.45 -1.36 -0.53
CA LEU A 36 7.00 -1.11 -1.88
C LEU A 36 8.36 -1.78 -2.10
N ARG A 37 9.17 -1.87 -1.04
CA ARG A 37 10.45 -2.58 -1.06
C ARG A 37 10.27 -4.09 -1.09
N ASP A 38 9.22 -4.63 -0.45
CA ASP A 38 8.88 -6.05 -0.55
C ASP A 38 8.46 -6.43 -1.98
N GLN A 39 7.66 -5.55 -2.61
CA GLN A 39 7.30 -5.70 -4.02
C GLN A 39 8.54 -5.65 -4.92
N ARG A 40 9.48 -4.74 -4.64
CA ARG A 40 10.75 -4.64 -5.39
C ARG A 40 11.58 -5.91 -5.25
N LEU A 41 11.74 -6.41 -4.03
CA LEU A 41 12.43 -7.66 -3.74
C LEU A 41 11.76 -8.84 -4.46
N ALA A 42 10.43 -8.89 -4.52
CA ALA A 42 9.72 -9.92 -5.27
C ALA A 42 9.99 -9.82 -6.79
N LEU A 43 10.11 -8.61 -7.35
CA LEU A 43 10.46 -8.42 -8.76
C LEU A 43 11.90 -8.85 -9.06
N GLU A 44 12.85 -8.54 -8.18
CA GLU A 44 14.23 -9.03 -8.25
C GLU A 44 14.28 -10.56 -8.17
N TRP A 45 13.53 -11.15 -7.24
CA TRP A 45 13.39 -12.61 -7.14
C TRP A 45 12.84 -13.21 -8.43
N ILE A 46 11.85 -12.58 -9.07
CA ILE A 46 11.30 -13.04 -10.35
C ILE A 46 12.37 -13.00 -11.44
N GLN A 47 13.16 -11.93 -11.51
CA GLN A 47 14.26 -11.84 -12.49
C GLN A 47 15.27 -12.98 -12.33
N GLU A 48 15.60 -13.34 -11.09
CA GLU A 48 16.56 -14.39 -10.79
C GLU A 48 16.01 -15.82 -10.99
N ASN A 49 14.72 -16.03 -10.70
CA ASN A 49 14.20 -17.39 -10.48
C ASN A 49 13.12 -17.83 -11.48
N ILE A 50 12.45 -16.92 -12.19
CA ILE A 50 11.27 -17.29 -12.99
C ILE A 50 11.59 -18.24 -14.17
N CYS A 51 12.86 -18.31 -14.56
CA CYS A 51 13.35 -19.25 -15.56
C CYS A 51 13.11 -20.72 -15.17
N PHE A 52 13.25 -21.07 -13.88
CA PHE A 52 12.95 -22.42 -13.36
C PHE A 52 11.45 -22.78 -13.41
N PHE A 53 10.61 -21.82 -13.79
CA PHE A 53 9.18 -22.03 -13.97
C PHE A 53 8.76 -21.93 -15.44
N GLY A 54 9.73 -21.81 -16.37
CA GLY A 54 9.50 -21.64 -17.81
C GLY A 54 9.16 -20.19 -18.21
N GLY A 55 9.40 -19.23 -17.31
CA GLY A 55 9.20 -17.81 -17.57
C GLY A 55 10.42 -17.16 -18.23
N ASP A 56 10.15 -16.12 -19.01
CA ASP A 56 11.14 -15.23 -19.61
C ASP A 56 11.23 -13.93 -18.80
N ALA A 57 12.32 -13.78 -18.05
CA ALA A 57 12.58 -12.62 -17.21
C ALA A 57 12.61 -11.29 -18.01
N SER A 58 12.94 -11.36 -19.32
CA SER A 58 12.91 -10.19 -20.20
C SER A 58 11.50 -9.78 -20.63
N LYS A 59 10.47 -10.59 -20.34
CA LYS A 59 9.07 -10.39 -20.75
C LYS A 59 8.12 -10.24 -19.56
N VAL A 60 8.61 -9.65 -18.47
CA VAL A 60 7.81 -9.35 -17.28
C VAL A 60 6.92 -8.13 -17.51
N THR A 61 5.62 -8.28 -17.25
CA THR A 61 4.64 -7.19 -17.21
C THR A 61 4.06 -7.12 -15.80
N ILE A 62 4.21 -5.98 -15.13
CA ILE A 62 3.60 -5.75 -13.81
C ILE A 62 2.19 -5.18 -13.99
N PHE A 63 1.24 -5.63 -13.18
CA PHE A 63 -0.12 -5.11 -13.20
C PHE A 63 -0.77 -5.13 -11.83
N GLY A 64 -1.69 -4.21 -11.59
CA GLY A 64 -2.35 -4.08 -10.30
C GLY A 64 -3.63 -3.25 -10.38
N GLN A 65 -4.54 -3.49 -9.42
CA GLN A 65 -5.79 -2.74 -9.28
C GLN A 65 -5.85 -1.95 -7.96
N SER A 66 -6.46 -0.77 -7.98
CA SER A 66 -6.59 0.11 -6.80
C SER A 66 -5.22 0.44 -6.20
N SER A 67 -4.97 0.14 -4.92
CA SER A 67 -3.65 0.29 -4.30
C SER A 67 -2.55 -0.54 -4.98
N GLY A 68 -2.91 -1.61 -5.68
CA GLY A 68 -1.99 -2.36 -6.53
C GLY A 68 -1.63 -1.60 -7.81
N GLY A 69 -2.59 -0.89 -8.40
CA GLY A 69 -2.33 -0.01 -9.55
C GLY A 69 -1.51 1.23 -9.16
N LEU A 70 -1.76 1.77 -7.95
CA LEU A 70 -0.89 2.77 -7.35
C LEU A 70 0.54 2.23 -7.12
N SER A 71 0.66 1.01 -6.61
CA SER A 71 1.95 0.34 -6.40
C SER A 71 2.72 0.14 -7.71
N VAL A 72 2.06 -0.25 -8.81
CA VAL A 72 2.66 -0.28 -10.16
C VAL A 72 3.18 1.10 -10.54
N GLY A 73 2.39 2.16 -10.30
CA GLY A 73 2.82 3.54 -10.48
C GLY A 73 4.06 3.89 -9.65
N LYS A 74 4.15 3.42 -8.40
CA LYS A 74 5.32 3.64 -7.54
C LYS A 74 6.55 2.87 -8.01
N GLN A 75 6.40 1.66 -8.54
CA GLN A 75 7.51 0.92 -9.13
C GLN A 75 8.07 1.60 -10.39
N LEU A 76 7.23 2.30 -11.16
CA LEU A 76 7.66 3.09 -12.33
C LEU A 76 8.54 4.28 -11.94
N ILE A 77 8.23 4.96 -10.83
CA ILE A 77 8.99 6.14 -10.35
C ILE A 77 10.07 5.78 -9.31
N ALA A 78 10.23 4.50 -9.00
CA ALA A 78 11.17 4.05 -7.97
C ALA A 78 12.60 4.49 -8.29
N TYR A 79 13.33 4.96 -7.26
CA TYR A 79 14.70 5.44 -7.36
C TYR A 79 14.91 6.50 -8.45
N GLY A 80 13.92 7.38 -8.65
CA GLY A 80 13.98 8.42 -9.68
C GLY A 80 13.76 7.90 -11.10
N GLY A 81 13.05 6.78 -11.25
CA GLY A 81 12.83 6.14 -12.56
C GLY A 81 14.01 5.34 -13.06
N ARG A 82 14.90 4.87 -12.16
CA ARG A 82 16.01 3.99 -12.54
C ARG A 82 15.48 2.68 -13.11
N ASP A 83 15.80 2.41 -14.37
CA ASP A 83 15.44 1.16 -15.04
C ASP A 83 16.44 0.05 -14.67
N ASP A 84 16.06 -0.76 -13.68
CA ASP A 84 16.82 -1.94 -13.24
C ASP A 84 16.48 -3.19 -14.09
N GLY A 85 15.73 -3.04 -15.19
CA GLY A 85 15.37 -4.15 -16.08
C GLY A 85 14.35 -5.15 -15.49
N LEU A 86 13.65 -4.78 -14.42
CA LEU A 86 12.78 -5.69 -13.66
C LEU A 86 11.45 -6.01 -14.36
N PHE A 87 11.00 -5.13 -15.24
CA PHE A 87 9.77 -5.28 -16.02
C PHE A 87 9.88 -4.48 -17.31
N ARG A 88 9.15 -4.91 -18.34
CA ARG A 88 9.17 -4.27 -19.67
C ARG A 88 7.86 -3.57 -20.03
N ALA A 89 6.83 -3.69 -19.20
CA ALA A 89 5.52 -3.10 -19.41
C ALA A 89 4.76 -3.02 -18.09
N ALA A 90 3.81 -2.08 -18.00
CA ALA A 90 3.02 -1.85 -16.80
C ALA A 90 1.53 -1.67 -17.13
N ILE A 91 0.66 -2.20 -16.28
CA ILE A 91 -0.80 -2.00 -16.38
C ILE A 91 -1.32 -1.50 -15.04
N MET A 92 -1.89 -0.30 -15.03
CA MET A 92 -2.47 0.34 -13.85
C MET A 92 -4.00 0.37 -13.97
N GLN A 93 -4.71 -0.35 -13.11
CA GLN A 93 -6.18 -0.39 -13.10
C GLN A 93 -6.74 0.36 -11.88
N SER A 94 -7.52 1.41 -12.09
CA SER A 94 -8.08 2.28 -11.04
C SER A 94 -7.02 2.70 -10.00
N GLY A 95 -5.83 3.03 -10.49
CA GLY A 95 -4.66 3.45 -9.72
C GLY A 95 -3.77 4.35 -10.59
N GLY A 96 -2.56 4.69 -10.17
CA GLY A 96 -1.69 5.60 -10.93
C GLY A 96 -0.39 5.95 -10.20
N MET A 97 0.47 6.74 -10.84
CA MET A 97 1.72 7.21 -10.20
C MET A 97 1.43 8.19 -9.05
N ALA A 98 0.37 8.99 -9.21
CA ALA A 98 -0.07 9.94 -8.21
C ALA A 98 -1.04 9.34 -7.20
N GLU A 99 -0.69 9.50 -5.92
CA GLU A 99 -1.58 9.27 -4.77
C GLU A 99 -1.71 10.62 -4.08
N LYS A 100 -2.86 11.29 -4.20
CA LYS A 100 -3.19 12.47 -3.41
C LYS A 100 -4.23 12.03 -2.37
N TRP A 101 -3.75 11.44 -1.30
CA TRP A 101 -4.58 10.99 -0.19
C TRP A 101 -3.91 11.37 1.13
N PRO A 102 -4.68 11.70 2.19
CA PRO A 102 -6.05 12.20 2.18
C PRO A 102 -6.13 13.69 1.84
N TYR A 103 -7.28 14.08 1.28
CA TYR A 103 -7.61 15.39 0.72
C TYR A 103 -7.43 16.60 1.66
N ASN A 104 -7.15 16.40 2.95
CA ASN A 104 -7.02 17.46 3.96
C ASN A 104 -5.65 17.53 4.66
N ILE A 105 -4.64 16.79 4.18
CA ILE A 105 -3.28 16.93 4.73
C ILE A 105 -2.63 18.16 4.12
N LYS A 106 -2.42 19.19 4.94
CA LYS A 106 -1.62 20.36 4.55
C LYS A 106 -0.13 20.08 4.58
N ASP A 107 0.31 19.16 5.44
CA ASP A 107 1.71 18.80 5.64
C ASP A 107 1.84 17.28 5.91
N PRO A 108 2.33 16.49 4.93
CA PRO A 108 2.52 15.05 5.06
C PRO A 108 3.50 14.65 6.17
N GLU A 109 4.52 15.44 6.43
CA GLU A 109 5.53 15.14 7.46
C GLU A 109 4.91 15.22 8.85
N VAL A 110 4.13 16.29 9.10
CA VAL A 110 3.40 16.47 10.36
C VAL A 110 2.42 15.32 10.56
N TYR A 111 1.67 14.95 9.52
CA TYR A 111 0.70 13.87 9.59
C TYR A 111 1.33 12.51 9.96
N ILE A 112 2.40 12.12 9.29
CA ILE A 112 3.08 10.84 9.57
C ILE A 112 3.72 10.85 10.97
N LYS A 113 4.28 11.99 11.39
CA LYS A 113 4.82 12.15 12.73
C LYS A 113 3.74 11.97 13.80
N GLU A 114 2.57 12.56 13.62
CA GLU A 114 1.44 12.41 14.53
C GLU A 114 0.94 10.97 14.61
N LEU A 115 0.85 10.27 13.46
CA LEU A 115 0.52 8.85 13.43
C LEU A 115 1.53 8.00 14.19
N TYR A 116 2.83 8.22 13.96
CA TYR A 116 3.89 7.52 14.67
C TYR A 116 3.84 7.78 16.17
N MET A 117 3.67 9.03 16.60
CA MET A 117 3.53 9.38 18.02
C MET A 117 2.32 8.69 18.63
N ASN A 118 1.16 8.72 17.97
CA ASN A 118 -0.05 8.05 18.48
C ASN A 118 0.14 6.54 18.61
N LEU A 119 0.80 5.89 17.63
CA LEU A 119 1.17 4.49 17.73
C LEU A 119 2.05 4.23 18.96
N THR A 120 3.10 5.03 19.17
CA THR A 120 3.99 4.84 20.33
C THR A 120 3.30 5.08 21.68
N ILE A 121 2.35 6.02 21.76
CA ILE A 121 1.59 6.28 23.00
C ILE A 121 0.66 5.10 23.29
N THR A 122 -0.11 4.66 22.28
CA THR A 122 -1.09 3.58 22.44
C THR A 122 -0.47 2.22 22.72
N THR A 123 0.77 1.99 22.29
CA THR A 123 1.52 0.76 22.58
C THR A 123 2.40 0.86 23.83
N GLY A 124 2.45 2.02 24.51
CA GLY A 124 3.28 2.22 25.69
C GLY A 124 4.78 2.38 25.40
N CYS A 125 5.14 2.67 24.15
CA CYS A 125 6.53 2.85 23.70
C CYS A 125 7.02 4.31 23.71
N ALA A 126 6.14 5.28 24.00
CA ALA A 126 6.46 6.72 23.93
C ALA A 126 7.64 7.15 24.82
N ASP A 127 7.73 6.63 26.04
CA ASP A 127 8.78 6.99 27.01
C ASP A 127 10.04 6.11 26.94
N SER A 128 10.09 5.19 25.97
CA SER A 128 11.24 4.31 25.81
C SER A 128 12.45 5.06 25.24
N ALA A 129 13.67 4.62 25.60
CA ALA A 129 14.90 5.20 25.06
C ALA A 129 15.00 5.07 23.53
N SER A 130 14.34 4.08 22.96
CA SER A 130 14.17 3.92 21.52
C SER A 130 12.76 3.38 21.21
N ALA A 131 11.87 4.29 20.81
CA ALA A 131 10.48 3.96 20.49
C ALA A 131 10.38 2.89 19.38
N LEU A 132 11.27 2.91 18.39
CA LEU A 132 11.30 1.92 17.32
C LEU A 132 11.68 0.52 17.81
N GLU A 133 12.70 0.40 18.67
CA GLU A 133 13.09 -0.90 19.24
C GLU A 133 12.01 -1.44 20.18
N CYS A 134 11.35 -0.55 20.94
CA CYS A 134 10.19 -0.94 21.73
C CYS A 134 9.08 -1.53 20.86
N LEU A 135 8.71 -0.85 19.76
CA LEU A 135 7.68 -1.33 18.83
C LEU A 135 8.02 -2.69 18.19
N ARG A 136 9.30 -2.95 17.89
CA ARG A 136 9.79 -4.22 17.34
C ARG A 136 9.72 -5.38 18.34
N ALA A 137 9.82 -5.09 19.64
CA ALA A 137 9.74 -6.10 20.69
C ALA A 137 8.28 -6.50 21.03
N LEU A 138 7.29 -5.76 20.53
CA LEU A 138 5.88 -6.06 20.78
C LEU A 138 5.40 -7.26 19.96
N PRO A 139 4.44 -8.05 20.48
CA PRO A 139 3.70 -9.00 19.69
C PRO A 139 3.00 -8.33 18.50
N ALA A 140 3.11 -8.94 17.30
CA ALA A 140 2.47 -8.49 16.06
C ALA A 140 1.01 -8.03 16.21
N ALA A 141 0.22 -8.76 16.99
CA ALA A 141 -1.20 -8.48 17.19
C ALA A 141 -1.46 -7.11 17.83
N LEU A 142 -0.56 -6.64 18.71
CA LEU A 142 -0.70 -5.32 19.35
C LEU A 142 -0.45 -4.19 18.34
N ASN A 143 0.51 -4.35 17.43
CA ASN A 143 0.77 -3.37 16.37
C ASN A 143 -0.42 -3.23 15.41
N ILE A 144 -1.08 -4.35 15.08
CA ILE A 144 -2.24 -4.38 14.17
C ILE A 144 -3.46 -3.71 14.81
N ILE A 145 -3.76 -4.01 16.08
CA ILE A 145 -4.94 -3.47 16.78
C ILE A 145 -4.77 -1.98 17.07
N SER A 146 -3.55 -1.53 17.37
CA SER A 146 -3.26 -0.14 17.72
C SER A 146 -3.05 0.77 16.51
N THR A 147 -3.07 0.22 15.29
CA THR A 147 -3.02 1.03 14.07
C THR A 147 -4.38 1.72 13.87
N PRO A 148 -4.45 3.06 13.87
CA PRO A 148 -5.70 3.77 13.61
C PRO A 148 -6.25 3.31 12.26
N VAL A 149 -7.57 3.22 12.08
CA VAL A 149 -8.18 2.98 10.77
C VAL A 149 -9.05 4.17 10.45
N TYR A 150 -9.02 4.67 9.21
CA TYR A 150 -9.93 5.73 8.82
C TYR A 150 -11.36 5.22 8.89
N SER A 151 -12.14 5.79 9.83
CA SER A 151 -13.54 5.47 10.00
C SER A 151 -14.27 5.66 8.68
N GLY A 152 -14.87 4.57 8.19
CA GLY A 152 -15.65 4.55 6.96
C GLY A 152 -14.90 3.99 5.75
N THR A 153 -13.61 4.27 5.52
CA THR A 153 -12.99 3.84 4.24
C THR A 153 -12.45 2.42 4.27
N GLY A 154 -12.25 1.82 5.45
CA GLY A 154 -11.58 0.53 5.59
C GLY A 154 -10.10 0.55 5.17
N LEU A 155 -9.56 1.74 4.90
CA LEU A 155 -8.16 1.97 4.53
C LEU A 155 -7.35 2.36 5.76
N GLY A 156 -6.10 1.86 5.80
CA GLY A 156 -5.12 2.25 6.82
C GLY A 156 -4.64 3.70 6.63
N PRO A 157 -4.13 4.34 7.69
CA PRO A 157 -3.67 5.73 7.68
C PRO A 157 -2.24 5.85 7.14
N TRP A 158 -1.57 4.72 6.98
CA TRP A 158 -0.23 4.65 6.41
C TRP A 158 -0.32 4.82 4.90
N LEU A 159 0.39 5.83 4.39
CA LEU A 159 0.39 6.20 2.97
C LEU A 159 1.82 6.23 2.46
N THR A 160 1.98 6.20 1.15
CA THR A 160 3.31 6.34 0.56
C THR A 160 3.86 7.75 0.83
N GLN A 161 5.13 7.82 1.20
CA GLN A 161 5.84 9.07 1.48
C GLN A 161 7.10 9.16 0.64
N VAL A 162 7.48 10.38 0.30
CA VAL A 162 8.79 10.66 -0.29
C VAL A 162 9.83 10.39 0.80
N ASP A 163 10.68 9.38 0.59
CA ASP A 163 11.71 8.98 1.55
C ASP A 163 13.12 9.44 1.12
N GLY A 164 13.24 10.05 -0.06
CA GLY A 164 14.51 10.50 -0.61
C GLY A 164 15.41 9.37 -1.11
N ASP A 165 14.91 8.13 -1.17
CA ASP A 165 15.61 6.96 -1.69
C ASP A 165 14.72 6.18 -2.67
N PHE A 166 13.76 5.41 -2.18
CA PHE A 166 12.85 4.65 -3.04
C PHE A 166 11.92 5.59 -3.81
N LEU A 167 11.34 6.57 -3.11
CA LEU A 167 10.59 7.67 -3.72
C LEU A 167 11.41 8.95 -3.54
N LEU A 168 12.11 9.36 -4.60
CA LEU A 168 12.93 10.58 -4.59
C LEU A 168 12.09 11.85 -4.58
N ASP A 169 11.02 11.87 -5.38
CA ASP A 169 10.18 13.04 -5.60
C ASP A 169 8.70 12.68 -5.40
N GLY A 170 7.87 13.73 -5.26
CA GLY A 170 6.43 13.58 -5.39
C GLY A 170 6.05 13.06 -6.78
N PRO A 171 4.85 12.47 -6.94
CA PRO A 171 4.47 11.83 -8.20
C PRO A 171 4.31 12.81 -9.37
N THR A 172 3.81 14.03 -9.14
CA THR A 172 3.76 15.08 -10.18
C THR A 172 5.16 15.54 -10.57
N GLU A 173 6.02 15.76 -9.59
CA GLU A 173 7.41 16.17 -9.82
C GLU A 173 8.21 15.08 -10.55
N SER A 174 7.96 13.81 -10.24
CA SER A 174 8.57 12.68 -10.95
C SER A 174 8.20 12.69 -12.44
N LEU A 175 6.97 13.09 -12.79
CA LEU A 175 6.55 13.21 -14.18
C LEU A 175 7.18 14.43 -14.86
N ASP A 176 7.19 15.58 -14.19
CA ASP A 176 7.76 16.82 -14.72
C ASP A 176 9.26 16.69 -14.99
N LYS A 177 9.99 15.99 -14.11
CA LYS A 177 11.42 15.68 -14.25
C LYS A 177 11.72 14.47 -15.13
N GLN A 178 10.71 13.77 -15.63
CA GLN A 178 10.86 12.50 -16.36
C GLN A 178 11.59 11.41 -15.55
N HIS A 179 11.44 11.43 -14.23
CA HIS A 179 11.93 10.42 -13.29
C HIS A 179 11.00 9.21 -13.24
N PHE A 180 10.85 8.51 -14.37
CA PHE A 180 10.10 7.27 -14.44
C PHE A 180 10.66 6.33 -15.52
N VAL A 181 10.50 5.03 -15.29
CA VAL A 181 10.91 3.99 -16.24
C VAL A 181 10.07 4.06 -17.52
N LEU A 182 10.73 4.23 -18.66
CA LEU A 182 10.09 4.40 -19.98
C LEU A 182 9.72 3.05 -20.60
N VAL A 183 8.53 2.54 -20.25
CA VAL A 183 7.95 1.31 -20.81
C VAL A 183 6.55 1.55 -21.35
N PRO A 184 6.01 0.66 -22.22
CA PRO A 184 4.59 0.67 -22.56
C PRO A 184 3.71 0.57 -21.31
N ILE A 185 2.78 1.52 -21.17
CA ILE A 185 1.85 1.61 -20.05
C ILE A 185 0.42 1.47 -20.58
N MET A 186 -0.37 0.61 -19.94
CA MET A 186 -1.82 0.60 -20.06
C MET A 186 -2.43 1.19 -18.79
N TYR A 187 -3.31 2.16 -18.94
CA TYR A 187 -3.97 2.85 -17.83
C TYR A 187 -5.48 2.75 -18.00
N THR A 188 -6.20 2.32 -16.96
CA THR A 188 -7.66 2.15 -17.00
C THR A 188 -8.29 2.63 -15.71
N THR A 189 -9.49 3.20 -15.79
CA THR A 189 -10.36 3.55 -14.65
C THR A 189 -11.76 3.04 -14.91
N THR A 190 -12.57 2.87 -13.86
CA THR A 190 -14.01 2.65 -14.03
C THR A 190 -14.75 4.00 -14.09
N SER A 191 -15.94 4.03 -14.69
CA SER A 191 -16.75 5.26 -14.80
C SER A 191 -17.04 5.92 -13.45
N ASP A 192 -17.14 5.09 -12.40
CA ASP A 192 -17.61 5.46 -11.07
C ASP A 192 -16.63 5.01 -9.97
N ASP A 193 -15.31 5.09 -10.22
CA ASP A 193 -14.24 4.63 -9.29
C ASP A 193 -14.40 5.21 -7.87
N ALA A 194 -14.92 6.43 -7.75
CA ALA A 194 -15.11 7.11 -6.46
C ALA A 194 -16.39 6.66 -5.70
N THR A 195 -17.40 6.12 -6.39
CA THR A 195 -18.70 5.80 -5.79
C THR A 195 -18.56 4.78 -4.65
N ALA A 196 -17.64 3.83 -4.77
CA ALA A 196 -17.33 2.85 -3.72
C ALA A 196 -16.82 3.49 -2.42
N PHE A 197 -16.22 4.68 -2.50
CA PHE A 197 -15.67 5.40 -1.34
C PHE A 197 -16.64 6.46 -0.78
N SER A 198 -17.68 6.83 -1.53
CA SER A 198 -18.68 7.83 -1.13
C SER A 198 -19.78 7.31 -0.19
N PHE A 199 -19.95 5.99 -0.06
CA PHE A 199 -21.02 5.38 0.76
C PHE A 199 -20.78 5.42 2.28
N VAL A 200 -19.70 6.06 2.74
CA VAL A 200 -19.26 5.94 4.13
C VAL A 200 -19.23 7.23 4.92
N ASP A 201 -19.50 8.37 4.27
CA ASP A 201 -19.82 9.62 4.95
C ASP A 201 -21.26 9.66 5.49
N SER A 202 -22.18 8.86 4.93
CA SER A 202 -23.63 9.01 5.17
C SER A 202 -24.23 8.14 6.28
N VAL A 203 -23.49 7.16 6.84
CA VAL A 203 -24.05 6.21 7.84
C VAL A 203 -23.61 6.50 9.29
N ILE A 204 -22.53 7.27 9.50
CA ILE A 204 -21.97 7.52 10.83
C ILE A 204 -22.66 8.62 11.67
N PRO A 205 -23.32 9.68 11.12
CA PRO A 205 -23.97 10.66 12.00
C PRO A 205 -25.14 10.06 12.78
N MET A 206 -25.72 8.96 12.30
CA MET A 206 -26.92 8.36 12.89
C MET A 206 -26.61 7.42 14.07
N LEU A 207 -25.42 6.79 14.08
CA LEU A 207 -25.03 5.86 15.16
C LEU A 207 -24.38 6.55 16.36
N THR A 208 -23.79 7.74 16.18
CA THR A 208 -23.25 8.53 17.31
C THR A 208 -24.35 9.23 18.12
N PHE A 209 -25.53 9.46 17.54
CA PHE A 209 -26.69 9.96 18.30
C PHE A 209 -27.40 8.88 19.13
N GLY A 210 -27.34 7.60 18.72
CA GLY A 210 -28.04 6.51 19.41
C GLY A 210 -27.35 5.97 20.66
N ILE A 211 -26.02 6.05 20.76
CA ILE A 211 -25.27 5.48 21.90
C ILE A 211 -25.15 6.49 23.06
N SER A 212 -25.31 7.80 22.79
CA SER A 212 -25.28 8.82 23.86
C SER A 212 -26.57 8.91 24.67
N SER A 213 -27.71 8.47 24.11
CA SER A 213 -29.01 8.53 24.80
C SER A 213 -29.28 7.36 25.76
N GLU A 214 -28.61 6.21 25.60
CA GLU A 214 -28.85 5.03 26.46
C GLU A 214 -27.94 4.95 27.68
N LEU A 215 -26.81 5.66 27.72
CA LEU A 215 -25.91 5.70 28.88
C LEU A 215 -26.17 6.88 29.84
N ALA A 216 -27.01 7.85 29.46
CA ALA A 216 -27.41 8.97 30.33
C ALA A 216 -28.60 8.63 31.27
N GLY A 217 -29.23 7.46 31.12
CA GLY A 217 -30.43 7.07 31.86
C GLY A 217 -30.22 6.26 33.15
N LEU A 218 -29.01 5.77 33.44
CA LEU A 218 -28.78 4.78 34.50
C LEU A 218 -28.06 5.30 35.77
N THR A 219 -27.93 6.61 35.94
CA THR A 219 -27.42 7.20 37.19
C THR A 219 -28.33 8.31 37.73
N ARG A 220 -29.49 7.95 38.29
CA ARG A 220 -30.16 8.79 39.31
C ARG A 220 -31.17 8.02 40.18
N ARG A 221 -30.80 7.92 41.45
CA ARG A 221 -31.62 7.80 42.68
C ARG A 221 -32.12 6.42 43.11
N PHE A 222 -31.32 5.81 43.99
CA PHE A 222 -31.82 5.28 45.25
C PHE A 222 -32.38 6.42 46.11
N ARG A 223 -33.68 6.34 46.43
CA ARG A 223 -34.26 6.59 47.75
C ARG A 223 -35.59 5.86 47.83
#